data_AF-C7DYA9-F1
#
_entry.id   AF-C7DYA9-F1
#
_cell.length_a   1.000
_cell.length_b   1.000
_cell.length_c   1.000
_cell.angle_alpha   90.00
_cell.angle_beta   90.00
_cell.angle_gamma   90.00
#
_symmetry.space_group_name_H-M   'P 1'
#
loop_
_entity.id
_entity.type
_entity.pdbx_description
1 polymer ?
#
loop_
_entity_poly.entity_id
_entity_poly.type
_entity_poly.pdbx_seq_one_letter_code
_entity_poly.pdbx_strand_id
1 'polypeptide(L)'
;MGNICVGGSRMAHQVNSPDRVSNNSGDDSNVTANQLLNVRHQLADAAGVPRDQHEFITNQAPQALQNRFNRLYNHTQRTLQMADMQHRYMTGASGVNPGMLPHENVQSMRDDMSAWSDMREALQHAMEVHTGIPASPERFVTTINPSGSIRMATLSPRPWGN
;
A
#
# COMPACT_ATOMS: atom_id res chain seq x y z
N MET A 1 62.68 29.00 10.72
CA MET A 1 62.29 29.42 12.08
C MET A 1 61.26 30.54 11.95
N GLY A 2 60.08 30.40 12.56
CA GLY A 2 59.02 31.41 12.48
C GLY A 2 57.67 30.92 13.02
N ASN A 3 57.56 30.92 14.35
CA ASN A 3 56.41 30.95 15.27
C ASN A 3 55.05 30.30 14.93
N ILE A 4 54.65 29.42 15.87
CA ILE A 4 53.28 29.15 16.28
C ILE A 4 52.77 30.38 17.06
N CYS A 5 51.61 30.92 16.69
CA CYS A 5 50.77 31.76 17.55
C CYS A 5 49.29 31.43 17.30
N VAL A 6 48.68 30.97 18.39
CA VAL A 6 47.28 30.62 18.62
C VAL A 6 46.40 31.88 18.58
N GLY A 7 45.23 31.82 17.94
CA GLY A 7 44.17 32.83 18.07
C GLY A 7 43.14 32.76 16.94
N GLY A 8 41.85 32.48 17.16
CA GLY A 8 41.14 32.21 18.40
C GLY A 8 39.83 31.48 18.12
N SER A 9 39.40 30.67 19.09
CA SER A 9 38.05 30.15 19.17
C SER A 9 37.05 31.27 19.51
N ARG A 10 35.75 31.00 19.26
CA ARG A 10 34.52 31.74 19.63
C ARG A 10 34.04 32.61 18.44
N MET A 11 32.90 32.40 17.78
CA MET A 11 31.62 31.84 18.21
C MET A 11 30.86 31.33 16.97
N ALA A 12 30.74 30.01 16.80
CA ALA A 12 29.58 29.48 16.08
C ALA A 12 28.47 29.39 17.13
N HIS A 13 27.40 30.17 16.91
CA HIS A 13 26.22 30.24 17.75
C HIS A 13 25.73 28.80 18.01
N GLN A 14 25.79 28.36 19.27
CA GLN A 14 25.19 27.11 19.68
C GLN A 14 23.70 27.21 19.37
N VAL A 15 23.25 26.46 18.36
CA VAL A 15 21.83 26.18 18.19
C VAL A 15 21.44 25.28 19.36
N ASN A 16 20.92 25.93 20.40
CA ASN A 16 20.36 25.27 21.56
C ASN A 16 19.08 24.57 21.12
N SER A 17 19.19 23.31 20.69
CA SER A 17 18.03 22.43 20.57
C SER A 17 17.45 22.27 21.97
N PRO A 18 16.18 22.60 22.23
CA PRO A 18 15.61 22.37 23.54
C PRO A 18 15.68 20.88 23.86
N ASP A 19 16.46 20.57 24.90
CA ASP A 19 16.49 19.29 25.58
C ASP A 19 15.11 19.08 26.21
N ARG A 20 14.16 18.57 25.41
CA ARG A 20 12.90 18.08 25.95
C ARG A 20 13.21 16.76 26.61
N VAL A 21 13.60 16.84 27.88
CA VAL A 21 13.51 15.72 28.83
C VAL A 21 12.07 15.21 28.76
N SER A 22 11.86 14.14 28.01
CA SER A 22 10.57 13.46 27.98
C SER A 22 10.47 12.69 29.28
N ASN A 23 9.66 13.23 30.18
CA ASN A 23 9.42 12.68 31.50
C ASN A 23 8.64 11.37 31.32
N ASN A 24 9.37 10.25 31.28
CA ASN A 24 8.82 8.90 31.37
C ASN A 24 7.94 8.82 32.62
N SER A 25 6.64 8.84 32.43
CA SER A 25 5.63 8.59 33.46
C SER A 25 4.81 7.42 32.95
N GLY A 26 4.89 6.31 33.67
CA GLY A 26 4.67 4.96 33.17
C GLY A 26 3.27 4.66 32.65
N ASP A 27 3.25 3.77 31.67
CA ASP A 27 2.22 2.78 31.38
C ASP A 27 2.90 1.71 30.51
N ASP A 28 2.62 0.42 30.76
CA ASP A 28 3.18 -0.75 30.04
C ASP A 28 2.82 -0.82 28.53
N SER A 29 2.35 0.30 27.96
CA SER A 29 1.93 0.49 26.56
C SER A 29 2.75 1.57 25.84
N ASN A 30 3.96 1.87 26.32
CA ASN A 30 4.81 2.93 25.77
C ASN A 30 5.46 2.49 24.45
N VAL A 31 4.73 2.66 23.34
CA VAL A 31 5.29 2.51 21.99
C VAL A 31 6.28 3.64 21.75
N THR A 32 7.53 3.28 21.50
CA THR A 32 8.59 4.24 21.12
C THR A 32 8.44 4.68 19.65
N ALA A 33 8.96 5.85 19.31
CA ALA A 33 8.93 6.36 17.94
C ALA A 33 9.58 5.37 16.94
N ASN A 34 10.68 4.73 17.34
CA ASN A 34 11.37 3.73 16.52
C ASN A 34 10.54 2.46 16.32
N GLN A 35 9.82 1.99 17.34
CA GLN A 35 8.90 0.85 17.20
C GLN A 35 7.77 1.18 16.22
N LEU A 36 7.18 2.38 16.33
CA LEU A 36 6.14 2.82 15.42
C LEU A 36 6.64 2.89 13.97
N LEU A 37 7.82 3.48 13.74
CA LEU A 37 8.43 3.57 12.42
C LEU A 37 8.74 2.18 11.85
N ASN A 38 9.23 1.25 12.67
CA ASN A 38 9.50 -0.12 12.24
C ASN A 38 8.22 -0.83 11.78
N VAL A 39 7.12 -0.73 12.54
CA VAL A 39 5.82 -1.31 12.16
C VAL A 39 5.27 -0.65 10.88
N ARG A 40 5.49 0.66 10.70
CA ARG A 40 5.14 1.38 9.49
C ARG A 40 5.88 0.83 8.26
N HIS A 41 7.17 0.52 8.38
CA HIS A 41 7.92 -0.12 7.30
C HIS A 41 7.42 -1.54 7.02
N GLN A 42 7.18 -2.34 8.06
CA GLN A 42 6.60 -3.69 7.90
C GLN A 42 5.26 -3.66 7.16
N LEU A 43 4.38 -2.72 7.49
CA LEU A 43 3.13 -2.55 6.77
C LEU A 43 3.37 -2.13 5.32
N ALA A 44 4.29 -1.19 5.06
CA ALA A 44 4.60 -0.76 3.70
C ALA A 44 5.14 -1.89 2.82
N ASP A 45 5.92 -2.81 3.40
CA ASP A 45 6.45 -3.98 2.70
C ASP A 45 5.41 -5.09 2.53
N ALA A 46 4.50 -5.25 3.49
CA ALA A 46 3.42 -6.23 3.46
C ALA A 46 2.22 -5.80 2.60
N ALA A 47 2.02 -4.49 2.44
CA ALA A 47 0.91 -3.92 1.69
C ALA A 47 1.11 -4.10 0.19
N GLY A 48 0.11 -4.68 -0.45
CA GLY A 48 0.12 -4.96 -1.88
C GLY A 48 -0.06 -6.44 -2.17
N VAL A 49 -0.06 -6.76 -3.46
CA VAL A 49 -0.28 -8.11 -3.97
C VAL A 49 0.75 -8.42 -5.05
N PRO A 50 1.09 -9.71 -5.25
CA PRO A 50 1.88 -10.17 -6.38
C PRO A 50 1.30 -9.72 -7.73
N ARG A 51 2.16 -9.68 -8.76
CA ARG A 51 1.79 -9.16 -10.08
C ARG A 51 0.64 -9.94 -10.73
N ASP A 52 0.67 -11.25 -10.62
CA ASP A 52 -0.37 -12.18 -11.09
C ASP A 52 -1.72 -11.91 -10.42
N GLN A 53 -1.73 -11.73 -9.10
CA GLN A 53 -2.94 -11.36 -8.36
C GLN A 53 -3.46 -9.99 -8.78
N HIS A 54 -2.58 -9.02 -9.02
CA HIS A 54 -2.97 -7.70 -9.51
C HIS A 54 -3.60 -7.76 -10.92
N GLU A 55 -3.04 -8.58 -11.81
CA GLU A 55 -3.58 -8.80 -13.15
C GLU A 55 -4.98 -9.44 -13.08
N PHE A 56 -5.15 -10.43 -12.21
CA PHE A 56 -6.46 -11.03 -11.93
C PHE A 56 -7.47 -9.99 -11.40
N ILE A 57 -7.08 -9.15 -10.43
CA ILE A 57 -7.94 -8.08 -9.90
C ILE A 57 -8.46 -7.17 -11.02
N THR A 58 -7.57 -6.80 -11.92
CA THR A 58 -7.86 -5.81 -12.98
C THR A 58 -8.77 -6.40 -14.06
N ASN A 59 -8.55 -7.67 -14.44
CA ASN A 59 -9.14 -8.24 -15.64
C ASN A 59 -10.27 -9.24 -15.39
N GLN A 60 -10.24 -9.96 -14.26
CA GLN A 60 -11.04 -11.18 -14.07
C GLN A 60 -11.78 -11.22 -12.73
N ALA A 61 -11.31 -10.48 -11.72
CA ALA A 61 -11.90 -10.55 -10.40
C ALA A 61 -13.35 -10.01 -10.38
N PRO A 62 -14.26 -10.63 -9.61
CA PRO A 62 -15.59 -10.08 -9.38
C PRO A 62 -15.54 -8.67 -8.78
N GLN A 63 -16.52 -7.82 -9.11
CA GLN A 63 -16.59 -6.43 -8.63
C GLN A 63 -16.51 -6.30 -7.10
N ALA A 64 -17.12 -7.24 -6.36
CA ALA A 64 -17.06 -7.24 -4.90
C ALA A 64 -15.61 -7.34 -4.38
N LEU A 65 -14.77 -8.14 -5.06
CA LEU A 65 -13.39 -8.37 -4.71
C LEU A 65 -12.50 -7.18 -5.10
N GLN A 66 -12.73 -6.58 -6.27
CA GLN A 66 -12.11 -5.32 -6.67
C GLN A 66 -12.41 -4.19 -5.67
N ASN A 67 -13.68 -4.07 -5.26
CA ASN A 67 -14.10 -3.07 -4.27
C ASN A 67 -13.50 -3.31 -2.88
N ARG A 68 -13.26 -4.58 -2.49
CA ARG A 68 -12.58 -4.91 -1.24
C ARG A 68 -11.10 -4.52 -1.31
N PHE A 69 -10.42 -4.85 -2.42
CA PHE A 69 -9.03 -4.45 -2.66
C PHE A 69 -8.86 -2.92 -2.60
N ASN A 70 -9.68 -2.17 -3.34
CA ASN A 70 -9.59 -0.71 -3.38
C ASN A 70 -9.86 -0.06 -2.02
N ARG A 71 -10.79 -0.62 -1.22
CA ARG A 71 -11.05 -0.14 0.14
C ARG A 71 -9.87 -0.39 1.05
N LEU A 72 -9.29 -1.59 1.03
CA LEU A 72 -8.10 -1.92 1.80
C LEU A 72 -6.93 -1.01 1.44
N TYR A 73 -6.65 -0.85 0.14
CA TYR A 73 -5.58 0.02 -0.34
C TYR A 73 -5.73 1.46 0.16
N ASN A 74 -6.93 2.04 0.00
CA ASN A 74 -7.19 3.41 0.46
C ASN A 74 -7.12 3.55 1.98
N HIS A 75 -7.52 2.52 2.73
CA HIS A 75 -7.43 2.51 4.18
C HIS A 75 -5.97 2.48 4.62
N THR A 76 -5.16 1.54 4.09
CA THR A 76 -3.74 1.42 4.39
C THR A 76 -2.95 2.70 4.08
N GLN A 77 -3.27 3.38 2.97
CA GLN A 77 -2.64 4.68 2.65
C GLN A 77 -2.89 5.73 3.74
N ARG A 78 -4.11 5.79 4.31
CA ARG A 78 -4.43 6.68 5.42
C ARG A 78 -3.73 6.26 6.70
N THR A 79 -3.68 4.97 7.00
CA THR A 79 -2.97 4.41 8.16
C THR A 79 -1.49 4.80 8.13
N LEU A 80 -0.81 4.64 6.98
CA LEU A 80 0.59 5.04 6.81
C LEU A 80 0.80 6.54 7.01
N GLN A 81 -0.10 7.38 6.50
CA GLN A 81 -0.04 8.84 6.71
C GLN A 81 -0.21 9.22 8.18
N MET A 82 -1.13 8.56 8.89
CA MET A 82 -1.32 8.76 10.33
C MET A 82 -0.08 8.34 11.13
N ALA A 83 0.53 7.20 10.77
CA ALA A 83 1.78 6.75 11.38
C ALA A 83 2.93 7.76 11.14
N ASP A 84 3.05 8.30 9.92
CA ASP A 84 4.07 9.31 9.61
C ASP A 84 3.84 10.62 10.40
N MET A 85 2.58 11.05 10.59
CA MET A 85 2.24 12.20 11.45
C MET A 85 2.56 11.93 12.92
N GLN A 86 2.19 10.74 13.43
CA GLN A 86 2.47 10.32 14.79
C GLN A 86 3.97 10.28 15.07
N HIS A 87 4.76 9.73 14.15
CA HIS A 87 6.21 9.71 14.26
C HIS A 87 6.79 11.12 14.36
N ARG A 88 6.37 12.05 13.50
CA ARG A 88 6.82 13.46 13.54
C ARG A 88 6.42 14.16 14.84
N TYR A 89 5.24 13.86 15.38
CA TYR A 89 4.79 14.39 16.67
C TYR A 89 5.67 13.86 17.82
N MET A 90 5.92 12.55 17.86
CA MET A 90 6.72 11.91 18.90
C MET A 90 8.20 12.32 18.88
N THR A 91 8.75 12.59 17.70
CA THR A 91 10.14 13.05 17.52
C THR A 91 10.31 14.57 17.68
N GLY A 92 9.21 15.30 17.89
CA GLY A 92 9.22 16.77 17.99
C GLY A 92 9.45 17.49 16.66
N ALA A 93 9.49 16.78 15.53
CA ALA A 93 9.58 17.36 14.20
C ALA A 93 8.29 18.10 13.78
N SER A 94 7.17 17.82 14.45
CA SER A 94 5.89 18.52 14.26
C SER A 94 5.23 18.77 15.61
N GLY A 95 4.60 19.94 15.77
CA GLY A 95 3.72 20.25 16.91
C GLY A 95 2.27 19.80 16.72
N VAL A 96 1.92 19.26 15.55
CA VAL A 96 0.55 18.82 15.23
C VAL A 96 0.31 17.44 15.84
N ASN A 97 -0.61 17.37 16.80
CA ASN A 97 -1.06 16.10 17.37
C ASN A 97 -2.03 15.41 16.40
N PRO A 98 -1.79 14.15 16.01
CA PRO A 98 -2.66 13.40 15.08
C PRO A 98 -4.02 13.01 15.67
N GLY A 99 -4.26 13.23 16.96
CA GLY A 99 -5.54 12.96 17.62
C GLY A 99 -5.76 11.49 18.01
N MET A 100 -4.72 10.66 17.93
CA MET A 100 -4.72 9.25 18.35
C MET A 100 -3.45 8.90 19.12
N LEU A 101 -3.48 7.80 19.87
CA LEU A 101 -2.35 7.33 20.66
C LEU A 101 -1.39 6.47 19.81
N PRO A 102 -0.08 6.44 20.13
CA PRO A 102 0.90 5.64 19.40
C PRO A 102 0.56 4.15 19.29
N HIS A 103 0.03 3.55 20.35
CA HIS A 103 -0.32 2.13 20.35
C HIS A 103 -1.54 1.82 19.47
N GLU A 104 -2.49 2.76 19.34
CA GLU A 104 -3.63 2.64 18.42
C GLU A 104 -3.14 2.65 16.96
N ASN A 105 -2.13 3.49 16.65
CA ASN A 105 -1.48 3.49 15.33
C ASN A 105 -0.82 2.14 15.03
N VAL A 106 -0.07 1.59 16.00
CA VAL A 106 0.57 0.29 15.85
C VAL A 106 -0.46 -0.82 15.66
N GLN A 107 -1.56 -0.80 16.42
CA GLN A 107 -2.62 -1.78 16.28
C GLN A 107 -3.28 -1.70 14.90
N SER A 108 -3.65 -0.49 14.44
CA SER A 108 -4.23 -0.28 13.11
C SER A 108 -3.31 -0.78 11.99
N MET A 109 -2.00 -0.57 12.11
CA MET A 109 -1.04 -1.08 11.12
C MET A 109 -0.95 -2.61 11.12
N ARG A 110 -1.07 -3.27 12.28
CA ARG A 110 -1.09 -4.74 12.38
C ARG A 110 -2.39 -5.34 11.84
N ASP A 111 -3.50 -4.67 12.06
CA ASP A 111 -4.79 -5.06 11.51
C ASP A 111 -4.77 -4.97 9.97
N ASP A 112 -4.19 -3.90 9.43
CA ASP A 112 -3.97 -3.75 7.97
C ASP A 112 -3.06 -4.85 7.41
N MET A 113 -1.96 -5.20 8.09
CA MET A 113 -1.10 -6.31 7.67
C MET A 113 -1.86 -7.65 7.60
N SER A 114 -2.70 -7.92 8.59
CA SER A 114 -3.56 -9.11 8.62
C SER A 114 -4.56 -9.08 7.46
N ALA A 115 -5.21 -7.93 7.22
CA ALA A 115 -6.14 -7.76 6.12
C ALA A 115 -5.49 -7.94 4.73
N TRP A 116 -4.22 -7.54 4.56
CA TRP A 116 -3.45 -7.82 3.34
C TRP A 116 -3.11 -9.30 3.20
N SER A 117 -2.87 -10.03 4.29
CA SER A 117 -2.75 -11.49 4.26
C SER A 117 -4.05 -12.14 3.78
N ASP A 118 -5.18 -11.80 4.41
CA ASP A 118 -6.50 -12.33 4.07
C ASP A 118 -6.89 -11.99 2.62
N MET A 119 -6.51 -10.79 2.13
CA MET A 119 -6.78 -10.39 0.76
C MET A 119 -5.99 -11.24 -0.24
N ARG A 120 -4.71 -11.53 0.04
CA ARG A 120 -3.88 -12.40 -0.81
C ARG A 120 -4.39 -13.83 -0.83
N GLU A 121 -4.84 -14.36 0.30
CA GLU A 121 -5.46 -15.69 0.36
C GLU A 121 -6.79 -15.75 -0.40
N ALA A 122 -7.65 -14.73 -0.24
CA ALA A 122 -8.91 -14.64 -0.97
C ALA A 122 -8.69 -14.51 -2.48
N LEU A 123 -7.66 -13.79 -2.91
CA LEU A 123 -7.25 -13.67 -4.31
C LEU A 123 -6.76 -15.00 -4.85
N GLN A 124 -5.88 -15.68 -4.12
CA GLN A 124 -5.38 -16.99 -4.50
C GLN A 124 -6.52 -18.00 -4.70
N HIS A 125 -7.44 -18.08 -3.73
CA HIS A 125 -8.60 -18.95 -3.84
C HIS A 125 -9.52 -18.56 -5.00
N ALA A 126 -9.75 -17.27 -5.25
CA ALA A 126 -10.57 -16.81 -6.36
C ALA A 126 -9.93 -17.11 -7.73
N MET A 127 -8.61 -17.01 -7.84
CA MET A 127 -7.85 -17.41 -9.02
C MET A 127 -7.94 -18.92 -9.24
N GLU A 128 -7.76 -19.74 -8.18
CA GLU A 128 -7.87 -21.20 -8.27
C GLU A 128 -9.24 -21.65 -8.75
N VAL A 129 -10.32 -21.06 -8.21
CA VAL A 129 -11.69 -21.30 -8.68
C VAL A 129 -11.85 -20.88 -10.14
N HIS A 130 -11.27 -19.74 -10.56
CA HIS A 130 -11.32 -19.32 -11.96
C HIS A 130 -10.53 -20.23 -12.90
N THR A 131 -9.39 -20.78 -12.46
CA THR A 131 -8.58 -21.72 -13.27
C THR A 131 -9.16 -23.13 -13.29
N GLY A 132 -9.91 -23.53 -12.25
CA GLY A 132 -10.60 -24.82 -12.14
C GLY A 132 -11.94 -24.87 -12.85
N ILE A 133 -12.49 -23.71 -13.24
CA ILE A 133 -13.56 -23.65 -14.24
C ILE A 133 -12.87 -23.91 -15.58
N PRO A 134 -13.09 -25.06 -16.25
CA PRO A 134 -12.62 -25.19 -17.63
C PRO A 134 -13.13 -23.96 -18.35
N ALA A 135 -12.24 -23.25 -19.06
CA ALA A 135 -12.63 -22.16 -19.94
C ALA A 135 -13.89 -22.65 -20.63
N SER A 136 -15.06 -22.12 -20.23
CA SER A 136 -16.32 -22.53 -20.84
C SER A 136 -16.01 -22.37 -22.30
N PRO A 137 -16.10 -23.45 -23.12
CA PRO A 137 -15.83 -23.29 -24.52
C PRO A 137 -16.72 -22.14 -24.90
N GLU A 138 -16.12 -21.02 -25.32
CA GLU A 138 -16.84 -19.98 -26.00
C GLU A 138 -17.54 -20.76 -27.10
N ARG A 139 -18.78 -21.13 -26.85
CA ARG A 139 -19.71 -21.51 -27.86
C ARG A 139 -19.89 -20.18 -28.54
N PHE A 140 -18.97 -19.90 -29.47
CA PHE A 140 -19.33 -19.23 -30.70
C PHE A 140 -20.59 -19.97 -31.14
N VAL A 141 -21.75 -19.45 -30.73
CA VAL A 141 -22.99 -19.82 -31.37
C VAL A 141 -22.84 -19.18 -32.73
N THR A 142 -22.18 -19.91 -33.62
CA THR A 142 -22.33 -19.73 -35.05
C THR A 142 -23.83 -19.73 -35.24
N THR A 143 -24.40 -18.56 -35.46
CA THR A 143 -25.80 -18.46 -35.82
C THR A 143 -25.88 -19.05 -37.22
N ILE A 144 -26.00 -20.39 -37.28
CA ILE A 144 -26.25 -21.11 -38.52
C ILE A 144 -27.69 -20.75 -38.86
N ASN A 145 -27.84 -19.72 -39.67
CA ASN A 145 -29.08 -19.42 -40.37
C ASN A 145 -29.46 -20.71 -41.15
N PRO A 146 -30.69 -21.26 -41.01
CA PRO A 146 -31.06 -22.56 -41.61
C PRO A 146 -31.20 -22.53 -43.14
N SER A 147 -30.43 -21.71 -43.83
CA SER A 147 -30.43 -21.62 -45.29
C SER A 147 -29.04 -21.25 -45.81
N GLY A 148 -28.26 -22.28 -46.12
CA GLY A 148 -27.38 -22.33 -47.29
C GLY A 148 -26.13 -21.45 -47.35
N SER A 149 -25.00 -22.12 -47.52
CA SER A 149 -23.69 -21.66 -48.03
C SER A 149 -22.69 -21.07 -47.02
N ILE A 150 -21.67 -21.89 -46.72
CA ILE A 150 -20.42 -21.52 -46.08
C ILE A 150 -19.69 -20.58 -47.05
N ARG A 151 -19.66 -19.28 -46.76
CA ARG A 151 -18.73 -18.37 -47.40
C ARG A 151 -17.55 -18.16 -46.47
N MET A 152 -16.43 -18.81 -46.79
CA MET A 152 -15.12 -18.38 -46.32
C MET A 152 -14.94 -16.92 -46.72
N ALA A 153 -14.97 -16.00 -45.76
CA ALA A 153 -14.67 -14.60 -45.98
C ALA A 153 -13.21 -14.35 -45.62
N THR A 154 -12.42 -14.24 -46.67
CA THR A 154 -11.04 -13.81 -46.78
C THR A 154 -10.75 -12.55 -45.96
N LEU A 155 -9.53 -12.48 -45.42
CA LEU A 155 -8.96 -11.30 -44.76
C LEU A 155 -8.92 -10.05 -45.68
N SER A 156 -9.07 -8.88 -45.02
CA SER A 156 -8.66 -7.51 -45.40
C SER A 156 -9.64 -6.63 -46.21
N PRO A 157 -9.48 -5.29 -46.23
CA PRO A 157 -9.29 -4.30 -45.16
C PRO A 157 -10.29 -3.10 -45.26
N ARG A 158 -10.36 -2.21 -44.25
CA ARG A 158 -11.16 -0.96 -44.29
C ARG A 158 -10.69 0.01 -45.40
N PRO A 159 -11.61 0.81 -45.97
CA PRO A 159 -11.40 2.27 -45.99
C PRO A 159 -12.66 3.10 -45.69
N TRP A 160 -12.42 4.39 -45.47
CA TRP A 160 -13.28 5.47 -44.96
C TRP A 160 -14.52 5.83 -45.81
N GLY A 161 -15.51 6.48 -45.16
CA GLY A 161 -16.37 7.49 -45.82
C GLY A 161 -17.83 7.54 -45.36
N ASN A 162 -18.18 8.49 -44.47
CA ASN A 162 -18.98 9.67 -44.82
C ASN A 162 -18.89 10.75 -43.73
#